data_AF-A0A316QH79-F1
#
_entry.id   AF-A0A316QH79-F1
#
_cell.length_a   1.000
_cell.length_b   1.000
_cell.length_c   1.000
_cell.angle_alpha   90.00
_cell.angle_beta   90.00
_cell.angle_gamma   90.00
#
_symmetry.space_group_name_H-M   'P 1'
#
loop_
_entity.id
_entity.type
_entity.pdbx_description
1 polymer ?
#
loop_
_entity_poly.entity_id
_entity_poly.type
_entity_poly.pdbx_seq_one_letter_code
_entity_poly.pdbx_strand_id
1 'polypeptide(L)'
;MTIKLKTIILAIPALSKVTGGDLSLRLAYRMKQNITALQKEADFFSEQRQKIFEKYGTPKDDGTYAFTEENEPKAIAELDELLELEVSPEAEIIEIPITENLHLSVNDIGLLMPFVHFIDE
;
A
#
# COMPACT_ATOMS: atom_id res chain seq x y z
N MET A 1 -0.16 -12.78 -6.89
CA MET A 1 -1.39 -12.09 -7.36
C MET A 1 -1.00 -10.97 -8.31
N THR A 2 -1.84 -10.55 -9.26
CA THR A 2 -1.59 -9.34 -10.08
C THR A 2 -2.53 -8.23 -9.63
N ILE A 3 -1.98 -7.07 -9.31
CA ILE A 3 -2.74 -5.98 -8.68
C ILE A 3 -2.15 -4.62 -9.06
N LYS A 4 -2.97 -3.57 -9.06
CA LYS A 4 -2.49 -2.19 -9.26
C LYS A 4 -1.71 -1.70 -8.06
N LEU A 5 -0.62 -0.98 -8.31
CA LEU A 5 0.22 -0.37 -7.27
C LEU A 5 -0.60 0.52 -6.32
N LYS A 6 -1.55 1.30 -6.86
CA LYS A 6 -2.53 2.09 -6.10
C LYS A 6 -3.23 1.30 -5.00
N THR A 7 -3.61 0.06 -5.29
CA THR A 7 -4.33 -0.79 -4.34
C THR A 7 -3.45 -1.16 -3.16
N ILE A 8 -2.17 -1.43 -3.41
CA ILE A 8 -1.18 -1.71 -2.36
C ILE A 8 -1.01 -0.47 -1.48
N ILE A 9 -0.74 0.70 -2.08
CA ILE A 9 -0.49 1.95 -1.35
C ILE A 9 -1.66 2.33 -0.44
N LEU A 10 -2.88 2.23 -0.95
CA LEU A 10 -4.08 2.55 -0.17
C LEU A 10 -4.32 1.57 0.99
N ALA A 11 -3.85 0.33 0.88
CA ALA A 11 -4.08 -0.71 1.88
C ALA A 11 -3.05 -0.72 3.03
N ILE A 12 -1.88 -0.11 2.87
CA ILE A 12 -0.80 -0.11 3.89
C ILE A 12 -1.28 0.26 5.31
N PRO A 13 -2.09 1.33 5.51
CA PRO A 13 -2.54 1.69 6.84
C PRO A 13 -3.44 0.62 7.47
N ALA A 14 -4.31 -0.02 6.67
CA ALA A 14 -5.19 -1.09 7.13
C ALA A 14 -4.40 -2.37 7.44
N LEU A 15 -3.43 -2.73 6.59
CA LEU A 15 -2.53 -3.87 6.81
C LEU A 15 -1.73 -3.73 8.12
N SER A 16 -1.28 -2.52 8.42
CA SER A 16 -0.55 -2.21 9.66
C SER A 16 -1.41 -2.41 10.92
N LYS A 17 -2.70 -2.09 10.86
CA LYS A 17 -3.64 -2.33 11.98
C LYS A 17 -3.83 -3.81 12.24
N VAL A 18 -3.94 -4.64 11.19
CA VAL A 18 -4.08 -6.09 11.33
C VAL A 18 -2.84 -6.69 12.01
N THR A 19 -1.63 -6.26 11.65
CA THR A 19 -0.41 -6.74 12.32
C THR A 19 -0.23 -6.28 13.75
N GLY A 20 -0.87 -5.17 14.14
CA GLY A 20 -0.87 -4.68 15.52
C GLY A 20 -1.91 -5.38 16.41
N GLY A 21 -2.78 -6.22 15.83
CA GLY A 21 -3.80 -6.96 16.56
C GLY A 21 -3.27 -8.25 17.20
N ASP A 22 -4.10 -8.84 18.06
CA ASP A 22 -3.81 -10.11 18.74
C ASP A 22 -4.12 -11.29 17.81
N LEU A 23 -3.17 -11.56 16.91
CA LEU A 23 -3.26 -12.64 15.93
C LEU A 23 -2.62 -13.93 16.47
N SER A 24 -3.17 -15.08 16.09
CA SER A 24 -2.48 -16.36 16.28
C SER A 24 -1.07 -16.36 15.64
N LEU A 25 -0.09 -17.03 16.26
CA LEU A 25 1.31 -17.01 15.82
C LEU A 25 1.49 -17.38 14.34
N ARG A 26 0.76 -18.40 13.86
CA ARG A 26 0.81 -18.85 12.47
C ARG A 26 0.32 -17.76 11.52
N LEU A 27 -0.78 -17.09 11.88
CA LEU A 27 -1.35 -16.02 11.09
C LEU A 27 -0.47 -14.77 11.09
N ALA A 28 0.04 -14.37 12.26
CA ALA A 28 0.98 -13.27 12.39
C ALA A 28 2.23 -13.46 11.50
N TYR A 29 2.77 -14.69 11.46
CA TYR A 29 3.91 -15.01 10.61
C TYR A 29 3.58 -14.88 9.10
N ARG A 30 2.45 -15.43 8.65
CA ARG A 30 2.00 -15.29 7.25
C ARG A 30 1.76 -13.82 6.88
N MET A 31 1.08 -13.07 7.74
CA MET A 31 0.85 -11.63 7.57
C MET A 31 2.16 -10.86 7.42
N LYS A 32 3.17 -11.16 8.26
CA LYS A 32 4.49 -10.55 8.16
C LYS A 32 5.15 -10.82 6.80
N GLN A 33 5.10 -12.06 6.31
CA GLN A 33 5.70 -12.41 5.01
C GLN A 33 5.03 -11.63 3.87
N ASN A 34 3.70 -11.60 3.85
CA ASN A 34 2.93 -10.84 2.87
C ASN A 34 3.24 -9.35 2.91
N ILE A 35 3.22 -8.74 4.09
CA ILE A 35 3.51 -7.31 4.23
C ILE A 35 4.93 -6.99 3.79
N THR A 36 5.89 -7.88 4.05
CA THR A 36 7.25 -7.71 3.55
C THR A 36 7.30 -7.69 2.01
N ALA A 37 6.52 -8.54 1.34
CA ALA A 37 6.43 -8.53 -0.11
C ALA A 37 5.75 -7.25 -0.63
N LEU A 38 4.66 -6.82 -0.02
CA LEU A 38 3.94 -5.59 -0.39
C LEU A 38 4.76 -4.32 -0.11
N GLN A 39 5.57 -4.32 0.96
CA GLN A 39 6.42 -3.19 1.30
C GLN A 39 7.46 -2.91 0.22
N LYS A 40 7.97 -3.93 -0.47
CA LYS A 40 8.91 -3.73 -1.60
C LYS A 40 8.27 -2.90 -2.72
N GLU A 41 6.99 -3.14 -3.01
CA GLU A 41 6.24 -2.36 -4.00
C GLU A 41 5.99 -0.92 -3.51
N ALA A 42 5.74 -0.75 -2.21
CA ALA A 42 5.58 0.56 -1.59
C ALA A 42 6.87 1.39 -1.58
N ASP A 43 8.01 0.73 -1.35
CA ASP A 43 9.33 1.34 -1.41
C ASP A 43 9.64 1.76 -2.86
N PHE A 44 9.38 0.88 -3.83
CA PHE A 44 9.46 1.21 -5.25
C PHE A 44 8.61 2.42 -5.61
N PHE A 45 7.34 2.46 -5.20
CA PHE A 45 6.46 3.61 -5.41
C PHE A 45 7.08 4.90 -4.84
N SER A 46 7.58 4.84 -3.61
CA SER A 46 8.17 5.99 -2.92
C SER A 46 9.40 6.53 -3.66
N GLU A 47 10.26 5.63 -4.13
CA GLU A 47 11.43 5.99 -4.95
C GLU A 47 11.04 6.64 -6.29
N GLN A 48 10.06 6.08 -7.00
CA GLN A 48 9.62 6.65 -8.28
C GLN A 48 8.89 7.98 -8.08
N ARG A 49 8.02 8.09 -7.06
CA ARG A 49 7.38 9.34 -6.68
C ARG A 49 8.40 10.43 -6.41
N GLN A 50 9.46 10.11 -5.68
CA GLN A 50 10.54 11.05 -5.39
C GLN A 50 11.21 11.55 -6.68
N LYS A 51 11.51 10.65 -7.63
CA LYS A 51 12.07 11.04 -8.95
C LYS A 51 11.12 11.96 -9.74
N ILE A 52 9.82 11.69 -9.71
CA ILE A 52 8.81 12.55 -10.36
C ILE A 52 8.82 13.95 -9.73
N PHE A 53 8.90 14.02 -8.40
CA PHE A 53 8.96 15.28 -7.68
C PHE A 53 10.25 16.06 -7.98
N GLU A 54 11.39 15.38 -8.06
CA GLU A 54 12.67 15.99 -8.47
C GLU A 54 12.66 16.46 -9.93
N LYS A 55 11.94 15.77 -10.81
CA LYS A 55 11.85 16.08 -12.24
C LYS A 55 10.99 17.31 -12.53
N TYR A 56 9.87 17.46 -11.81
CA TYR A 56 8.87 18.51 -12.11
C TYR A 56 8.79 19.61 -11.05
N GLY A 57 9.22 19.32 -9.84
CA GLY A 57 9.16 20.23 -8.71
C GLY A 57 10.48 20.97 -8.48
N THR A 58 10.40 22.06 -7.73
CA THR A 58 11.55 22.80 -7.20
C THR A 58 11.64 22.52 -5.71
N PRO A 59 12.75 21.97 -5.19
CA PRO A 59 12.88 21.68 -3.77
C PRO A 59 12.86 22.97 -2.96
N LYS A 60 12.22 22.92 -1.79
CA LYS A 60 12.18 23.98 -0.78
C LYS A 60 13.04 23.60 0.41
N ASP A 61 13.38 24.60 1.23
CA ASP A 61 14.20 24.44 2.44
C ASP A 61 13.53 23.54 3.51
N ASP A 62 12.21 23.33 3.42
CA ASP A 62 11.43 22.46 4.31
C ASP A 62 11.37 20.98 3.86
N GLY A 63 12.06 20.63 2.77
CA GLY A 63 12.06 19.28 2.20
C GLY A 63 10.83 18.96 1.34
N THR A 64 9.95 19.94 1.08
CA THR A 64 8.83 19.80 0.13
C THR A 64 9.21 20.32 -1.26
N TYR A 65 8.32 20.12 -2.23
CA TYR A 65 8.49 20.60 -3.61
C TYR A 65 7.45 21.66 -3.94
N ALA A 66 7.87 22.74 -4.60
CA ALA A 66 7.00 23.67 -5.29
C ALA A 66 6.78 23.21 -6.74
N PHE A 67 5.56 23.26 -7.24
CA PHE A 67 5.24 22.99 -8.64
C PHE A 67 4.69 24.24 -9.31
N THR A 68 5.05 24.45 -10.57
CA THR A 68 4.50 25.52 -11.40
C THR A 68 3.21 25.06 -12.06
N GLU A 69 2.36 25.98 -12.52
CA GLU A 69 1.12 25.67 -13.25
C GLU A 69 1.36 24.78 -14.49
N GLU A 70 2.54 24.85 -15.10
CA GLU A 70 2.91 24.01 -16.25
C GLU A 70 3.37 22.60 -15.85
N ASN A 71 4.09 22.47 -14.74
CA ASN A 71 4.71 21.21 -14.33
C ASN A 71 3.82 20.37 -13.41
N GLU A 72 2.93 21.00 -12.63
CA GLU A 72 2.02 20.30 -11.72
C GLU A 72 1.14 19.26 -12.46
N PRO A 73 0.47 19.59 -13.60
CA PRO A 73 -0.33 18.60 -14.33
C PRO A 73 0.51 17.44 -14.87
N LYS A 74 1.77 17.70 -15.27
CA LYS A 74 2.69 16.66 -15.77
C LYS A 74 3.11 15.71 -14.64
N ALA A 75 3.39 16.25 -13.45
CA ALA A 75 3.69 15.46 -12.27
C ALA A 75 2.50 14.58 -11.85
N ILE A 76 1.29 15.14 -11.85
CA ILE A 76 0.06 14.39 -11.53
C ILE A 76 -0.14 13.25 -12.53
N ALA A 77 -0.02 13.53 -13.84
CA ALA A 77 -0.19 12.50 -14.87
C ALA A 77 0.81 11.35 -14.72
N GLU A 78 2.10 11.64 -14.48
CA GLU A 78 3.12 10.60 -14.31
C GLU A 78 2.95 9.81 -13.00
N LEU A 79 2.42 10.45 -11.94
CA LEU A 79 2.06 9.75 -10.70
C LEU A 79 0.84 8.85 -10.89
N ASP A 80 -0.16 9.30 -11.62
CA ASP A 80 -1.34 8.49 -11.94
C ASP A 80 -0.93 7.27 -12.77
N GLU A 81 -0.08 7.44 -13.79
CA GLU A 81 0.49 6.31 -14.55
C GLU A 81 1.26 5.33 -13.65
N LEU A 82 2.08 5.84 -12.73
CA LEU A 82 2.80 5.00 -11.76
C LEU A 82 1.84 4.20 -10.86
N LEU A 83 0.77 4.83 -10.38
CA LEU A 83 -0.24 4.20 -9.53
C LEU A 83 -1.05 3.12 -10.27
N GLU A 84 -1.24 3.29 -11.58
CA GLU A 84 -1.98 2.36 -12.43
C GLU A 84 -1.14 1.15 -12.89
N LEU A 85 0.18 1.14 -12.63
CA LEU A 85 1.03 -0.01 -12.93
C LEU A 85 0.51 -1.29 -12.26
N GLU A 86 0.42 -2.36 -13.06
CA GLU A 86 0.17 -3.71 -12.57
C GLU A 86 1.48 -4.34 -12.08
N VAL A 87 1.49 -4.74 -10.82
CA VAL A 87 2.60 -5.42 -10.16
C VAL A 87 2.17 -6.81 -9.72
N SER A 88 3.15 -7.69 -9.53
CA SER A 88 2.91 -9.07 -9.09
C SER A 88 3.76 -9.40 -7.87
N PRO A 89 3.42 -8.85 -6.69
CA PRO A 89 4.16 -9.11 -5.48
C PRO A 89 4.07 -10.61 -5.12
N GLU A 90 5.12 -11.11 -4.48
CA GLU A 90 5.19 -12.44 -3.87
C GLU A 90 4.34 -12.50 -2.58
N ALA A 91 3.09 -12.09 -2.68
CA ALA A 91 2.10 -12.12 -1.62
C ALA A 91 0.94 -13.05 -2.01
N GLU A 92 0.41 -13.76 -1.02
CA GLU A 92 -0.78 -14.59 -1.13
C GLU A 92 -2.02 -13.90 -0.56
N ILE A 93 -3.23 -14.41 -0.83
CA ILE A 93 -4.41 -13.97 -0.08
C ILE A 93 -4.42 -14.75 1.25
N ILE A 94 -4.51 -14.04 2.37
CA ILE A 94 -4.53 -14.65 3.69
C ILE A 94 -5.96 -14.83 4.17
N GLU A 95 -6.28 -16.02 4.63
CA GLU A 95 -7.54 -16.29 5.32
C GLU A 95 -7.39 -15.91 6.80
N ILE A 96 -8.29 -15.04 7.26
CA ILE A 96 -8.36 -14.59 8.65
C ILE A 96 -9.71 -15.04 9.23
N PRO A 97 -9.72 -15.90 10.25
CA PRO A 97 -10.95 -16.24 10.96
C PRO A 97 -11.58 -14.99 11.58
N ILE A 98 -12.90 -14.83 11.48
CA ILE A 98 -13.61 -13.71 12.13
C ILE A 98 -13.55 -13.76 13.66
N THR A 99 -13.06 -14.87 14.23
CA THR A 99 -12.81 -15.05 15.67
C THR A 99 -11.54 -14.35 16.14
N GLU A 100 -10.64 -13.92 15.25
CA GLU A 100 -9.47 -13.12 15.60
C GLU A 100 -9.90 -11.75 16.15
N ASN A 101 -9.26 -11.30 17.24
CA ASN A 101 -9.65 -10.08 17.96
C ASN A 101 -9.10 -8.81 17.28
N LEU A 102 -9.67 -8.48 16.11
CA LEU A 102 -9.26 -7.36 15.28
C LEU A 102 -10.25 -6.18 15.38
N HIS A 103 -9.72 -4.98 15.63
CA HIS A 103 -10.49 -3.74 15.62
C HIS A 103 -10.34 -3.02 14.27
N LEU A 104 -11.24 -3.33 13.35
CA LEU A 104 -11.23 -2.80 11.99
C LEU A 104 -12.46 -1.92 11.74
N SER A 105 -12.26 -0.79 11.06
CA SER A 105 -13.37 -0.01 10.52
C SER A 105 -13.88 -0.64 9.22
N VAL A 106 -15.08 -0.25 8.79
CA VAL A 106 -15.64 -0.64 7.48
C VAL A 106 -14.70 -0.29 6.32
N ASN A 107 -14.01 0.85 6.42
CA ASN A 107 -13.02 1.26 5.43
C ASN A 107 -11.79 0.34 5.43
N ASP A 108 -11.33 -0.08 6.61
CA ASP A 108 -10.20 -1.02 6.71
C ASP A 108 -10.54 -2.35 6.05
N ILE A 109 -11.75 -2.89 6.28
CA ILE A 109 -12.22 -4.11 5.61
C ILE A 109 -12.15 -3.95 4.09
N GLY A 110 -12.68 -2.83 3.56
CA GLY A 110 -12.66 -2.54 2.13
C GLY A 110 -11.26 -2.55 1.52
N LEU A 111 -10.29 -1.95 2.21
CA LEU A 111 -8.90 -1.87 1.78
C LEU A 111 -8.14 -3.21 1.91
N LEU A 112 -8.58 -4.09 2.82
CA LEU A 112 -7.94 -5.38 3.08
C LEU A 112 -8.41 -6.49 2.14
N MET A 113 -9.63 -6.42 1.59
CA MET A 113 -10.22 -7.46 0.73
C MET A 113 -9.31 -7.99 -0.39
N PRO A 114 -8.46 -7.18 -1.06
CA PRO A 114 -7.56 -7.71 -2.09
C PRO A 114 -6.45 -8.63 -1.55
N PHE A 115 -6.16 -8.56 -0.25
CA PHE A 115 -5.04 -9.25 0.41
C PHE A 115 -5.52 -10.27 1.45
N VAL A 116 -6.76 -10.15 1.90
CA VAL A 116 -7.33 -10.92 3.01
C VAL A 116 -8.75 -11.38 2.66
N HIS A 117 -9.04 -12.63 2.98
CA HIS A 117 -10.40 -13.15 3.06
C HIS A 117 -10.76 -13.46 4.51
N PHE A 118 -11.86 -12.89 4.99
CA PHE A 118 -12.40 -13.25 6.29
C PHE A 118 -13.26 -14.50 6.15
N ILE A 119 -13.02 -15.49 7.01
CA ILE A 119 -13.73 -16.77 6.98
C ILE A 119 -14.45 -17.04 8.31
N ASP A 120 -15.60 -17.69 8.22
CA ASP A 120 -16.17 -18.44 9.34
C ASP A 120 -15.32 -19.74 9.50
N GLU A 121 -15.16 -20.23 10.74
CA GLU A 121 -14.32 -21.40 11.05
C GLU A 121 -14.57 -22.64 10.16
#